data_AF-A0A250XG02-F1
#
_entry.id   AF-A0A250XG02-F1
#
_cell.length_a   1.000
_cell.length_b   1.000
_cell.length_c   1.000
_cell.angle_alpha   90.00
_cell.angle_beta   90.00
_cell.angle_gamma   90.00
#
_symmetry.space_group_name_H-M   'P 1'
#
loop_
_entity.id
_entity.type
_entity.pdbx_description
1 polymer ?
#
loop_
_entity_poly.entity_id
_entity_poly.type
_entity_poly.pdbx_seq_one_letter_code
_entity_poly.pdbx_strand_id
1 'polypeptide(L)'
;MSTLGFNHFKHSPEEGHMQDSQPQSRGGLASETGSQPPPVTGIAVVSLPRLEAQPWVKNLASWLSEHTTGVARVDLKRPTPPSLDQYSEGNLLFVRHKKQPKRRQGAATEVRLDTDQSAEDSRSFFKSSAGVSTGARIKITRNCFFFKDPSGLRRPWIDMGLGLSADMDSQRVLPVARLKIGNLLSVKAFPEGIVKFSQTIPLGGTGLSAKILYELPFRNMQSFWNPPSRLMIRLDNTSGSGIHLSPTGIEVDEKLVRFSDILTVRAAVGLSFPRSLPIDKDDDAFGFKVHRLSLKSLW
;
A
#
# COMPACT_ATOMS: atom_id res chain seq x y z
N MET A 1 24.01 29.45 32.98
CA MET A 1 25.30 30.08 32.64
C MET A 1 26.07 29.13 31.73
N SER A 2 26.22 29.52 30.47
CA SER A 2 27.25 29.13 29.50
C SER A 2 26.78 29.67 28.14
N THR A 3 27.33 30.81 27.80
CA THR A 3 27.29 31.54 26.52
C THR A 3 28.16 30.83 25.47
N LEU A 4 28.12 31.36 24.23
CA LEU A 4 28.83 31.00 22.98
C LEU A 4 27.87 30.29 21.99
N GLY A 5 27.30 30.93 20.96
CA GLY A 5 27.77 32.03 20.12
C GLY A 5 28.65 31.47 19.01
N PHE A 6 28.24 31.49 17.73
CA PHE A 6 29.12 31.61 16.56
C PHE A 6 28.32 31.73 15.23
N ASN A 7 28.53 32.91 14.62
CA ASN A 7 28.67 33.26 13.20
C ASN A 7 27.59 32.97 12.15
N HIS A 8 26.90 34.07 11.82
CA HIS A 8 26.46 34.43 10.47
C HIS A 8 27.62 34.41 9.47
N PHE A 9 27.49 33.60 8.40
CA PHE A 9 28.20 33.82 7.14
C PHE A 9 27.16 34.03 6.05
N LYS A 10 27.06 35.28 5.57
CA LYS A 10 26.35 35.66 4.34
C LYS A 10 27.33 35.49 3.19
N HIS A 11 27.12 34.49 2.34
CA HIS A 11 27.71 34.46 1.00
C HIS A 11 26.59 34.61 -0.02
N SER A 12 26.54 35.77 -0.65
CA SER A 12 25.87 35.97 -1.94
C SER A 12 26.89 35.72 -3.04
N PRO A 13 26.56 34.91 -4.06
CA PRO A 13 27.19 35.04 -5.36
C PRO A 13 26.15 35.39 -6.44
N GLU A 14 26.38 36.57 -7.01
CA GLU A 14 26.35 36.93 -8.43
C GLU A 14 25.33 36.26 -9.35
N GLU A 15 24.38 37.09 -9.79
CA GLU A 15 23.52 36.88 -10.96
C GLU A 15 24.38 36.91 -12.24
N GLY A 16 24.67 35.73 -12.78
CA GLY A 16 25.18 35.58 -14.13
C GLY A 16 24.04 35.63 -15.16
N HIS A 17 23.88 36.77 -15.82
CA HIS A 17 23.09 36.88 -17.05
C HIS A 17 23.73 36.06 -18.17
N MET A 18 23.15 34.90 -18.51
CA MET A 18 23.37 34.25 -19.80
C MET A 18 22.17 34.49 -20.72
N GLN A 19 22.35 35.41 -21.66
CA GLN A 19 21.56 35.49 -22.89
C GLN A 19 22.15 34.50 -23.89
N ASP A 20 21.48 33.37 -24.11
CA ASP A 20 21.79 32.50 -25.25
C ASP A 20 20.64 32.51 -26.27
N SER A 21 20.90 33.30 -27.30
CA SER A 21 20.61 33.09 -28.71
C SER A 21 19.68 31.93 -29.11
N GLN A 22 18.51 32.28 -29.66
CA GLN A 22 17.68 31.37 -30.45
C GLN A 22 18.32 31.11 -31.83
N PRO A 23 18.49 29.85 -32.26
CA PRO A 23 18.77 29.55 -33.65
C PRO A 23 17.49 29.67 -34.49
N GLN A 24 17.48 30.63 -35.41
CA GLN A 24 16.56 30.68 -36.54
C GLN A 24 16.82 29.48 -37.46
N SER A 25 15.94 28.48 -37.47
CA SER A 25 15.94 27.44 -38.49
C SER A 25 15.01 27.84 -39.65
N ARG A 26 15.62 28.38 -40.71
CA ARG A 26 15.05 28.57 -42.04
C ARG A 26 15.39 27.34 -42.90
N GLY A 27 14.41 26.82 -43.64
CA GLY A 27 14.55 25.73 -44.61
C GLY A 27 13.40 24.73 -44.44
N GLY A 28 12.33 24.71 -45.24
CA GLY A 28 12.27 25.00 -46.66
C GLY A 28 12.72 23.76 -47.43
N LEU A 29 11.91 22.69 -47.42
CA LEU A 29 12.10 21.53 -48.29
C LEU A 29 10.75 21.02 -48.79
N ALA A 30 10.80 20.66 -50.06
CA ALA A 30 9.69 20.52 -50.97
C ALA A 30 8.76 19.35 -50.63
N SER A 31 7.53 19.55 -51.07
CA SER A 31 6.49 18.57 -51.33
C SER A 31 7.00 17.26 -51.94
N GLU A 32 6.85 16.16 -51.19
CA GLU A 32 6.66 14.84 -51.78
C GLU A 32 5.18 14.47 -51.70
N THR A 33 4.59 14.32 -52.89
CA THR A 33 3.21 13.94 -53.13
C THR A 33 3.06 12.44 -52.83
N GLY A 34 3.04 12.08 -51.55
CA GLY A 34 2.72 10.74 -51.08
C GLY A 34 1.21 10.53 -51.08
N SER A 35 0.74 9.60 -51.91
CA SER A 35 -0.65 9.15 -52.01
C SER A 35 -1.31 8.96 -50.65
N GLN A 36 -2.28 9.83 -50.33
CA GLN A 36 -3.12 9.73 -49.15
C GLN A 36 -3.90 8.41 -49.15
N PRO A 37 -3.81 7.57 -48.10
CA PRO A 37 -4.76 6.48 -47.91
C PRO A 37 -6.17 7.05 -47.73
N PRO A 38 -7.22 6.34 -48.17
CA PRO A 38 -8.60 6.80 -48.06
C PRO A 38 -8.95 7.13 -46.60
N PRO A 39 -9.71 8.22 -46.36
CA PRO A 39 -10.07 8.64 -45.01
C PRO A 39 -10.87 7.54 -44.33
N VAL A 40 -10.31 6.97 -43.26
CA VAL A 40 -11.03 6.03 -42.39
C VAL A 40 -12.16 6.82 -41.73
N THR A 41 -13.38 6.54 -42.19
CA THR A 41 -14.62 7.15 -41.74
C THR A 41 -14.83 6.85 -40.25
N GLY A 42 -14.76 7.90 -39.42
CA GLY A 42 -15.53 7.98 -38.18
C GLY A 42 -14.92 7.36 -36.92
N ILE A 43 -13.70 7.74 -36.52
CA ILE A 43 -13.40 7.75 -35.08
C ILE A 43 -14.12 8.98 -34.52
N ALA A 44 -15.27 8.77 -33.88
CA ALA A 44 -15.93 9.81 -33.11
C ALA A 44 -14.95 10.28 -32.03
N VAL A 45 -14.29 11.41 -32.27
CA VAL A 45 -13.50 12.12 -31.27
C VAL A 45 -14.51 12.67 -30.28
N VAL A 46 -14.87 11.85 -29.29
CA VAL A 46 -15.64 12.31 -28.14
C VAL A 46 -14.70 13.24 -27.37
N SER A 47 -14.81 14.54 -27.66
CA SER A 47 -14.14 15.57 -26.88
C SER A 47 -14.53 15.36 -25.43
N LEU A 48 -13.55 15.15 -24.55
CA LEU A 48 -13.76 15.16 -23.11
C LEU A 48 -14.58 16.42 -22.79
N PRO A 49 -15.77 16.28 -22.16
CA PRO A 49 -16.63 17.40 -21.91
C PRO A 49 -15.82 18.47 -21.18
N ARG A 50 -15.74 19.67 -21.78
CA ARG A 50 -15.20 20.86 -21.10
C ARG A 50 -16.16 21.21 -19.97
N LEU A 51 -16.00 20.53 -18.84
CA LEU A 51 -16.61 20.92 -17.59
C LEU A 51 -15.93 22.22 -17.19
N GLU A 52 -16.52 23.35 -17.56
CA GLU A 52 -16.16 24.64 -17.00
C GLU A 52 -16.47 24.61 -15.50
N ALA A 53 -15.47 24.19 -14.73
CA ALA A 53 -15.55 24.20 -13.28
C ALA A 53 -15.74 25.64 -12.81
N GLN A 54 -16.69 25.83 -11.89
CA GLN A 54 -16.94 27.12 -11.24
C GLN A 54 -15.63 27.68 -10.63
N PRO A 55 -15.42 29.00 -10.59
CA PRO A 55 -14.17 29.60 -10.09
C PRO A 55 -13.76 29.11 -8.70
N TRP A 56 -14.72 28.89 -7.80
CA TRP A 56 -14.45 28.37 -6.46
C TRP A 56 -13.89 26.93 -6.48
N VAL A 57 -14.29 26.10 -7.45
CA VAL A 57 -13.75 24.73 -7.62
C VAL A 57 -12.30 24.81 -8.09
N LYS A 58 -11.98 25.73 -9.00
CA LYS A 58 -10.60 25.96 -9.45
C LYS A 58 -9.72 26.44 -8.31
N ASN A 59 -10.21 27.40 -7.51
CA ASN A 59 -9.49 27.91 -6.33
C ASN A 59 -9.29 26.81 -5.29
N LEU A 60 -10.31 26.00 -5.02
CA LEU A 60 -10.20 24.86 -4.12
C LEU A 60 -9.21 23.82 -4.63
N ALA A 61 -9.24 23.52 -5.93
CA ALA A 61 -8.30 22.57 -6.55
C ALA A 61 -6.85 23.08 -6.49
N SER A 62 -6.62 24.37 -6.77
CA SER A 62 -5.30 25.01 -6.65
C SER A 62 -4.82 24.97 -5.19
N TRP A 63 -5.68 25.37 -4.26
CA TRP A 63 -5.38 25.32 -2.83
C TRP A 63 -5.04 23.89 -2.39
N LEU A 64 -5.83 22.90 -2.82
CA LEU A 64 -5.55 21.50 -2.54
C LEU A 64 -4.22 21.06 -3.17
N SER A 65 -3.88 21.43 -4.41
CA SER A 65 -2.58 21.08 -4.99
C SER A 65 -1.40 21.70 -4.24
N GLU A 66 -1.54 22.92 -3.73
CA GLU A 66 -0.47 23.61 -2.99
C GLU A 66 -0.31 23.08 -1.55
N HIS A 67 -1.41 22.63 -0.93
CA HIS A 67 -1.44 22.26 0.49
C HIS A 67 -1.49 20.76 0.75
N THR A 68 -1.52 19.93 -0.31
CA THR A 68 -1.56 18.47 -0.17
C THR A 68 -0.39 17.82 -0.88
N THR A 69 0.00 16.65 -0.37
CA THR A 69 1.00 15.80 -1.02
C THR A 69 0.32 14.53 -1.52
N GLY A 70 0.49 14.26 -2.81
CA GLY A 70 0.09 13.02 -3.45
C GLY A 70 1.01 11.87 -3.05
N VAL A 71 0.41 10.72 -2.77
CA VAL A 71 1.12 9.47 -2.47
C VAL A 71 0.47 8.34 -3.24
N ALA A 72 1.27 7.64 -4.03
CA ALA A 72 0.89 6.44 -4.74
C ALA A 72 1.71 5.32 -4.15
N ARG A 73 1.05 4.21 -3.95
CA ARG A 73 1.68 2.99 -3.49
C ARG A 73 1.20 1.84 -4.32
N VAL A 74 2.13 1.09 -4.87
CA VAL A 74 1.87 -0.21 -5.46
C VAL A 74 2.38 -1.24 -4.46
N ASP A 75 1.49 -2.07 -3.96
CA ASP A 75 1.77 -3.16 -3.04
C ASP A 75 1.52 -4.49 -3.76
N LEU A 76 2.56 -5.29 -3.96
CA LEU A 76 2.43 -6.67 -4.40
C LEU A 76 2.17 -7.54 -3.17
N LYS A 77 1.04 -8.25 -3.18
CA LYS A 77 0.66 -9.23 -2.17
C LYS A 77 1.42 -10.51 -2.44
N ARG A 78 2.21 -10.95 -1.45
CA ARG A 78 2.91 -12.24 -1.44
C ARG A 78 3.61 -12.55 -2.77
N PRO A 79 4.62 -11.75 -3.18
CA PRO A 79 5.36 -11.98 -4.43
C PRO A 79 6.25 -13.23 -4.38
N THR A 80 6.12 -14.09 -3.36
CA THR A 80 6.85 -15.36 -3.31
C THR A 80 6.33 -16.20 -4.48
N PRO A 81 7.21 -16.68 -5.37
CA PRO A 81 6.81 -17.61 -6.41
C PRO A 81 6.11 -18.81 -5.73
N PRO A 82 5.00 -19.32 -6.29
CA PRO A 82 4.42 -20.55 -5.77
C PRO A 82 5.49 -21.66 -5.75
N SER A 83 5.41 -22.57 -4.78
CA SER A 83 6.32 -23.73 -4.78
C SER A 83 6.13 -24.55 -6.06
N LEU A 84 7.15 -25.31 -6.47
CA LEU A 84 7.06 -26.18 -7.66
C LEU A 84 5.84 -27.10 -7.62
N ASP A 85 5.47 -27.55 -6.42
CA ASP A 85 4.30 -28.41 -6.20
C ASP A 85 2.99 -27.64 -6.45
N GLN A 86 2.91 -26.36 -6.07
CA GLN A 86 1.76 -25.49 -6.36
C GLN A 86 1.62 -25.16 -7.86
N TYR A 87 2.71 -25.20 -8.64
CA TYR A 87 2.61 -25.09 -10.10
C TYR A 87 1.90 -26.29 -10.74
N SER A 88 1.91 -27.46 -10.08
CA SER A 88 1.36 -28.69 -10.64
C SER A 88 -0.17 -28.83 -10.49
N GLU A 89 -0.77 -28.10 -9.54
CA GLU A 89 -2.18 -28.31 -9.14
C GLU A 89 -3.22 -27.38 -9.80
N GLY A 90 -2.83 -26.39 -10.61
CA GLY A 90 -3.85 -25.61 -11.34
C GLY A 90 -3.47 -24.17 -11.63
N ASN A 91 -2.42 -23.98 -12.43
CA ASN A 91 -2.13 -22.66 -12.98
C ASN A 91 -3.26 -22.24 -13.95
N LEU A 92 -4.15 -21.36 -13.50
CA LEU A 92 -5.29 -20.83 -14.27
C LEU A 92 -4.89 -20.02 -15.51
N LEU A 93 -3.60 -19.69 -15.66
CA LEU A 93 -3.07 -19.00 -16.84
C LEU A 93 -2.81 -19.94 -18.02
N PHE A 94 -2.71 -21.26 -17.78
CA PHE A 94 -2.59 -22.27 -18.83
C PHE A 94 -3.41 -23.50 -18.46
N VAL A 95 -4.74 -23.41 -18.59
CA VAL A 95 -5.63 -24.55 -18.41
C VAL A 95 -5.40 -25.55 -19.56
N ARG A 96 -4.47 -26.50 -19.38
CA ARG A 96 -4.56 -27.78 -20.09
C ARG A 96 -5.70 -28.54 -19.44
N HIS A 97 -6.80 -28.71 -20.16
CA HIS A 97 -7.87 -29.64 -19.79
C HIS A 97 -7.29 -31.04 -19.55
N LYS A 98 -6.97 -31.38 -18.29
CA LYS A 98 -6.83 -32.77 -17.89
C LYS A 98 -8.26 -33.30 -17.76
N LYS A 99 -8.64 -34.20 -18.68
CA LYS A 99 -9.85 -35.02 -18.55
C LYS A 99 -9.83 -35.66 -17.16
N GLN A 100 -10.70 -35.21 -16.26
CA GLN A 100 -10.90 -35.92 -15.00
C GLN A 100 -11.39 -37.34 -15.33
N PRO A 101 -10.78 -38.39 -14.75
CA PRO A 101 -11.36 -39.72 -14.82
C PRO A 101 -12.70 -39.69 -14.09
N LYS A 102 -13.77 -40.05 -14.81
CA LYS A 102 -15.13 -40.25 -14.27
C LYS A 102 -15.07 -41.24 -13.10
N ARG A 103 -15.02 -40.73 -11.88
CA ARG A 103 -15.21 -41.53 -10.67
C ARG A 103 -16.71 -41.84 -10.57
N ARG A 104 -17.10 -43.08 -10.88
CA ARG A 104 -18.46 -43.60 -10.69
C ARG A 104 -18.84 -43.41 -9.21
N GLN A 105 -19.72 -42.45 -8.93
CA GLN A 105 -20.40 -42.35 -7.64
C GLN A 105 -21.62 -43.26 -7.70
N GLY A 106 -21.59 -44.31 -6.88
CA GLY A 106 -22.76 -45.10 -6.54
C GLY A 106 -23.68 -44.26 -5.64
N ALA A 107 -24.98 -44.37 -5.92
CA ALA A 107 -26.04 -43.69 -5.21
C ALA A 107 -26.14 -44.20 -3.76
N ALA A 108 -26.13 -43.26 -2.81
CA ALA A 108 -26.75 -43.43 -1.51
C ALA A 108 -27.33 -42.07 -1.10
N THR A 109 -28.65 -41.99 -1.21
CA THR A 109 -29.50 -40.88 -0.79
C THR A 109 -29.50 -40.82 0.73
N GLU A 110 -28.98 -39.76 1.32
CA GLU A 110 -29.27 -39.42 2.73
C GLU A 110 -29.78 -37.99 2.80
N VAL A 111 -31.06 -37.89 3.14
CA VAL A 111 -31.78 -36.65 3.41
C VAL A 111 -31.38 -36.19 4.80
N ARG A 112 -30.76 -35.01 4.93
CA ARG A 112 -30.52 -34.38 6.24
C ARG A 112 -30.96 -32.92 6.19
N LEU A 113 -31.89 -32.61 7.11
CA LEU A 113 -32.58 -31.34 7.26
C LEU A 113 -31.63 -30.17 7.60
N ASP A 114 -31.98 -29.03 7.02
CA ASP A 114 -31.52 -27.68 7.35
C ASP A 114 -31.85 -27.29 8.80
N THR A 115 -30.86 -26.88 9.59
CA THR A 115 -31.02 -25.92 10.70
C THR A 115 -29.67 -25.27 11.01
N ASP A 116 -29.67 -23.94 11.20
CA ASP A 116 -28.58 -23.05 11.69
C ASP A 116 -27.49 -22.56 10.71
N GLN A 117 -27.91 -21.68 9.79
CA GLN A 117 -27.02 -20.73 9.08
C GLN A 117 -27.12 -19.31 9.67
N SER A 118 -26.51 -19.06 10.83
CA SER A 118 -26.32 -17.68 11.31
C SER A 118 -25.28 -17.58 12.44
N ALA A 119 -24.04 -18.01 12.19
CA ALA A 119 -22.89 -17.69 13.07
C ALA A 119 -21.48 -17.84 12.44
N GLU A 120 -21.33 -18.13 11.14
CA GLU A 120 -20.02 -18.49 10.55
C GLU A 120 -19.29 -17.38 9.76
N ASP A 121 -19.88 -16.19 9.59
CA ASP A 121 -19.28 -15.16 8.72
C ASP A 121 -18.14 -14.34 9.37
N SER A 122 -17.88 -14.54 10.67
CA SER A 122 -16.85 -13.80 11.42
C SER A 122 -15.51 -14.52 11.55
N ARG A 123 -15.39 -15.77 11.06
CA ARG A 123 -14.16 -16.60 11.17
C ARG A 123 -13.34 -16.71 9.88
N SER A 124 -13.73 -15.97 8.82
CA SER A 124 -13.09 -16.02 7.50
C SER A 124 -11.74 -15.28 7.40
N PHE A 125 -11.27 -14.57 8.44
CA PHE A 125 -9.95 -13.92 8.40
C PHE A 125 -8.75 -14.87 8.61
N PHE A 126 -8.99 -16.09 9.12
CA PHE A 126 -7.94 -17.10 9.35
C PHE A 126 -8.29 -18.49 8.81
N LYS A 127 -9.45 -18.70 8.17
CA LYS A 127 -9.70 -19.93 7.40
C LYS A 127 -8.80 -19.89 6.15
N SER A 128 -7.71 -20.63 6.26
CA SER A 128 -6.87 -21.09 5.17
C SER A 128 -7.69 -21.98 4.22
N SER A 129 -8.40 -21.38 3.28
CA SER A 129 -8.81 -22.05 2.05
C SER A 129 -7.95 -21.50 0.90
N ALA A 130 -6.77 -22.12 0.75
CA ALA A 130 -6.14 -22.59 -0.50
C ALA A 130 -6.24 -21.78 -1.81
N GLY A 131 -6.46 -20.47 -1.75
CA GLY A 131 -6.20 -19.55 -2.85
C GLY A 131 -5.06 -18.64 -2.45
N VAL A 132 -3.83 -18.95 -2.86
CA VAL A 132 -2.72 -18.00 -2.74
C VAL A 132 -3.08 -16.82 -3.65
N SER A 133 -3.67 -15.76 -3.09
CA SER A 133 -3.95 -14.54 -3.84
C SER A 133 -2.64 -13.81 -4.10
N THR A 134 -1.94 -14.26 -5.14
CA THR A 134 -0.91 -13.48 -5.82
C THR A 134 -1.63 -12.29 -6.43
N GLY A 135 -1.18 -11.09 -6.09
CA GLY A 135 -1.96 -9.94 -6.47
C GLY A 135 -1.32 -8.60 -6.27
N ALA A 136 -1.95 -7.57 -6.82
CA ALA A 136 -1.47 -6.21 -6.76
C ALA A 136 -2.55 -5.28 -6.20
N ARG A 137 -2.11 -4.35 -5.36
CA ARG A 137 -2.95 -3.29 -4.82
C ARG A 137 -2.31 -1.95 -5.13
N ILE A 138 -3.08 -1.08 -5.78
CA ILE A 138 -2.70 0.29 -6.05
C ILE A 138 -3.48 1.17 -5.07
N LYS A 139 -2.76 2.00 -4.33
CA LYS A 139 -3.34 2.96 -3.38
C LYS A 139 -2.87 4.36 -3.72
N ILE A 140 -3.80 5.24 -4.01
CA ILE A 140 -3.56 6.65 -4.32
C ILE A 140 -4.21 7.46 -3.22
N THR A 141 -3.45 8.32 -2.55
CA THR A 141 -3.94 9.17 -1.46
C THR A 141 -3.34 10.55 -1.54
N ARG A 142 -4.14 11.58 -1.32
CA ARG A 142 -3.71 12.95 -1.04
C ARG A 142 -3.70 13.14 0.47
N ASN A 143 -2.59 13.62 1.01
CA ASN A 143 -2.47 13.95 2.43
C ASN A 143 -2.45 15.47 2.62
N CYS A 144 -3.36 15.97 3.46
CA CYS A 144 -3.39 17.33 3.97
C CYS A 144 -2.69 17.33 5.33
N PHE A 145 -1.74 18.22 5.52
CA PHE A 145 -1.00 18.34 6.78
C PHE A 145 -1.35 19.65 7.47
N PHE A 146 -1.77 19.57 8.73
CA PHE A 146 -2.07 20.73 9.55
C PHE A 146 -1.03 20.86 10.66
N PHE A 147 -0.74 22.10 11.05
CA PHE A 147 0.24 22.44 12.09
C PHE A 147 1.61 21.80 11.80
N LYS A 148 2.17 22.12 10.63
CA LYS A 148 3.54 21.74 10.29
C LYS A 148 4.49 22.52 11.21
N ASP A 149 5.50 21.83 11.72
CA ASP A 149 6.59 22.48 12.43
C ASP A 149 7.39 23.33 11.41
N PRO A 150 7.56 24.64 11.63
CA PRO A 150 8.31 25.52 10.72
C PRO A 150 9.78 25.08 10.57
N SER A 151 10.34 24.35 11.54
CA SER A 151 11.69 23.80 11.42
C SER A 151 11.80 22.60 10.47
N GLY A 152 10.67 22.01 10.05
CA GLY A 152 10.62 20.79 9.24
C GLY A 152 11.13 19.52 9.95
N LEU A 153 11.64 19.64 11.18
CA LEU A 153 12.23 18.54 11.94
C LEU A 153 11.18 17.60 12.51
N ARG A 154 9.99 18.13 12.86
CA ARG A 154 8.90 17.32 13.43
C ARG A 154 7.83 17.02 12.40
N ARG A 155 7.26 15.81 12.56
CA ARG A 155 6.07 15.41 11.81
C ARG A 155 4.90 16.35 12.13
N PRO A 156 4.01 16.63 11.16
CA PRO A 156 2.83 17.44 11.41
C PRO A 156 1.98 16.81 12.51
N TRP A 157 1.33 17.66 13.31
CA TRP A 157 0.47 17.19 14.39
C TRP A 157 -0.77 16.48 13.87
N ILE A 158 -1.28 16.91 12.72
CA ILE A 158 -2.44 16.28 12.09
C ILE A 158 -2.14 16.00 10.61
N ASP A 159 -2.29 14.73 10.22
CA ASP A 159 -2.19 14.21 8.84
C ASP A 159 -3.55 13.62 8.46
N MET A 160 -4.26 14.29 7.56
CA MET A 160 -5.51 13.80 6.98
C MET A 160 -5.24 13.26 5.59
N GLY A 161 -5.51 11.98 5.34
CA GLY A 161 -5.33 11.34 4.05
C GLY A 161 -6.66 10.92 3.44
N LEU A 162 -6.91 11.31 2.19
CA LEU A 162 -8.08 10.91 1.41
C LEU A 162 -7.64 10.31 0.08
N GLY A 163 -8.34 9.27 -0.39
CA GLY A 163 -8.05 8.71 -1.70
C GLY A 163 -8.74 7.38 -1.97
N LEU A 164 -8.13 6.59 -2.86
CA LEU A 164 -8.68 5.35 -3.38
C LEU A 164 -7.66 4.22 -3.30
N SER A 165 -8.18 3.01 -3.19
CA SER A 165 -7.42 1.78 -3.20
C SER A 165 -8.05 0.82 -4.20
N ALA A 166 -7.40 0.58 -5.33
CA ALA A 166 -7.76 -0.45 -6.28
C ALA A 166 -7.07 -1.77 -5.90
N ASP A 167 -7.85 -2.78 -5.64
CA ASP A 167 -7.38 -4.15 -5.46
C ASP A 167 -7.58 -4.89 -6.79
N MET A 168 -6.48 -5.24 -7.46
CA MET A 168 -6.52 -5.73 -8.84
C MET A 168 -7.12 -7.13 -8.95
N ASP A 169 -6.98 -7.94 -7.90
CA ASP A 169 -7.44 -9.35 -7.91
C ASP A 169 -8.95 -9.41 -7.74
N SER A 170 -9.47 -8.61 -6.83
CA SER A 170 -10.91 -8.50 -6.59
C SER A 170 -11.61 -7.53 -7.53
N GLN A 171 -10.85 -6.77 -8.33
CA GLN A 171 -11.34 -5.69 -9.18
C GLN A 171 -12.19 -4.65 -8.43
N ARG A 172 -11.91 -4.46 -7.13
CA ARG A 172 -12.65 -3.53 -6.27
C ARG A 172 -11.87 -2.26 -6.05
N VAL A 173 -12.56 -1.13 -6.23
CA VAL A 173 -12.07 0.19 -5.82
C VAL A 173 -12.69 0.55 -4.49
N LEU A 174 -11.86 0.74 -3.48
CA LEU A 174 -12.29 1.07 -2.12
C LEU A 174 -11.84 2.48 -1.75
N PRO A 175 -12.73 3.30 -1.15
CA PRO A 175 -12.33 4.59 -0.63
C PRO A 175 -11.38 4.41 0.56
N VAL A 176 -10.49 5.38 0.73
CA VAL A 176 -9.58 5.48 1.86
C VAL A 176 -9.73 6.86 2.45
N ALA A 177 -10.15 6.93 3.70
CA ALA A 177 -10.00 8.12 4.52
C ALA A 177 -9.30 7.77 5.83
N ARG A 178 -8.33 8.58 6.21
CA ARG A 178 -7.58 8.44 7.45
C ARG A 178 -7.30 9.80 8.06
N LEU A 179 -7.30 9.86 9.38
CA LEU A 179 -6.84 10.96 10.19
C LEU A 179 -5.75 10.40 11.10
N LYS A 180 -4.62 11.08 11.19
CA LYS A 180 -3.52 10.72 12.08
C LYS A 180 -3.17 11.94 12.91
N ILE A 181 -3.13 11.76 14.23
CA ILE A 181 -2.84 12.80 15.21
C ILE A 181 -1.52 12.41 15.89
N GLY A 182 -0.45 13.09 15.48
CA GLY A 182 0.92 12.84 15.92
C GLY A 182 1.34 11.38 15.72
N ASN A 183 2.03 10.82 16.70
CA ASN A 183 2.35 9.38 16.72
C ASN A 183 1.35 8.58 17.57
N LEU A 184 0.43 9.24 18.28
CA LEU A 184 -0.42 8.63 19.30
C LEU A 184 -1.65 7.94 18.71
N LEU A 185 -2.35 8.61 17.80
CA LEU A 185 -3.69 8.20 17.37
C LEU A 185 -3.78 8.21 15.84
N SER A 186 -4.36 7.16 15.28
CA SER A 186 -4.75 7.12 13.87
C SER A 186 -6.14 6.52 13.73
N VAL A 187 -7.04 7.30 13.14
CA VAL A 187 -8.41 6.89 12.81
C VAL A 187 -8.45 6.62 11.31
N LYS A 188 -8.90 5.44 10.92
CA LYS A 188 -9.17 5.08 9.53
C LYS A 188 -10.68 4.93 9.40
N ALA A 189 -11.33 5.73 8.56
CA ALA A 189 -12.79 5.69 8.40
C ALA A 189 -13.23 4.64 7.37
N PHE A 190 -12.44 4.44 6.30
CA PHE A 190 -12.78 3.53 5.20
C PHE A 190 -11.63 2.56 4.85
N PRO A 191 -11.93 1.34 4.35
CA PRO A 191 -13.27 0.76 4.15
C PRO A 191 -13.95 0.28 5.44
N GLU A 192 -13.16 -0.04 6.46
CA GLU A 192 -13.65 -0.36 7.80
C GLU A 192 -13.11 0.67 8.78
N GLY A 193 -14.03 1.17 9.61
CA GLY A 193 -13.73 2.12 10.68
C GLY A 193 -12.84 1.49 11.74
N ILE A 194 -11.61 1.98 11.90
CA ILE A 194 -10.62 1.45 12.87
C ILE A 194 -9.93 2.61 13.56
N VAL A 195 -9.84 2.53 14.89
CA VAL A 195 -8.96 3.37 15.71
C VAL A 195 -7.67 2.63 15.99
N LYS A 196 -6.55 3.31 15.85
CA LYS A 196 -5.22 2.79 16.17
C LYS A 196 -4.56 3.71 17.18
N PHE A 197 -4.19 3.15 18.32
CA PHE A 197 -3.36 3.81 19.31
C PHE A 197 -1.95 3.29 19.15
N SER A 198 -0.95 4.17 19.09
CA SER A 198 0.43 3.76 18.98
C SER A 198 1.33 4.58 19.89
N GLN A 199 2.26 3.90 20.55
CA GLN A 199 3.31 4.53 21.34
C GLN A 199 4.64 3.91 20.92
N THR A 200 5.66 4.75 20.76
CA THR A 200 7.02 4.30 20.43
C THR A 200 7.94 4.70 21.58
N ILE A 201 8.57 3.71 22.19
CA ILE A 201 9.45 3.84 23.35
C ILE A 201 10.87 3.52 22.87
N PRO A 202 11.80 4.49 22.86
CA PRO A 202 13.18 4.22 22.46
C PRO A 202 13.85 3.28 23.48
N LEU A 203 14.53 2.26 22.98
CA LEU A 203 15.35 1.36 23.80
C LEU A 203 16.76 1.93 23.85
N GLY A 204 17.03 2.76 24.86
CA GLY A 204 18.27 3.52 25.01
C GLY A 204 19.52 2.69 24.74
N GLY A 205 20.48 3.27 24.01
CA GLY A 205 21.78 2.64 23.70
C GLY A 205 21.77 1.58 22.60
N THR A 206 20.60 1.10 22.13
CA THR A 206 20.52 0.01 21.15
C THR A 206 20.24 0.47 19.71
N GLY A 207 19.79 1.71 19.53
CA GLY A 207 19.27 2.18 18.23
C GLY A 207 17.91 1.54 17.84
N LEU A 208 17.30 0.77 18.74
CA LEU A 208 15.98 0.17 18.57
C LEU A 208 14.90 0.97 19.33
N SER A 209 13.65 0.74 18.96
CA SER A 209 12.49 1.30 19.64
C SER A 209 11.38 0.25 19.75
N ALA A 210 10.82 0.11 20.95
CA ALA A 210 9.65 -0.72 21.18
C ALA A 210 8.39 0.06 20.81
N LYS A 211 7.64 -0.44 19.85
CA LYS A 211 6.38 0.15 19.41
C LYS A 211 5.21 -0.70 19.85
N ILE A 212 4.39 -0.11 20.71
CA ILE A 212 3.12 -0.66 21.15
C ILE A 212 2.03 -0.12 20.22
N LEU A 213 1.20 -0.99 19.68
CA LEU A 213 0.12 -0.66 18.75
C LEU A 213 -1.14 -1.41 19.16
N TYR A 214 -2.21 -0.68 19.41
CA TYR A 214 -3.52 -1.24 19.72
C TYR A 214 -4.51 -0.83 18.64
N GLU A 215 -5.15 -1.81 17.99
CA GLU A 215 -6.13 -1.60 16.93
C GLU A 215 -7.53 -2.00 17.42
N LEU A 216 -8.50 -1.07 17.28
CA LEU A 216 -9.88 -1.23 17.71
C LEU A 216 -10.84 -0.84 16.58
N PRO A 217 -11.53 -1.81 15.95
CA PRO A 217 -12.58 -1.51 14.99
C PRO A 217 -13.76 -0.79 15.66
N PHE A 218 -14.33 0.21 14.98
CA PHE A 218 -15.45 1.00 15.50
C PHE A 218 -16.65 0.13 15.86
N ARG A 219 -16.89 -0.94 15.10
CA ARG A 219 -17.97 -1.90 15.36
C ARG A 219 -17.82 -2.63 16.71
N ASN A 220 -16.63 -2.65 17.29
CA ASN A 220 -16.29 -3.41 18.50
C ASN A 220 -15.86 -2.52 19.66
N MET A 221 -16.17 -1.21 19.64
CA MET A 221 -15.77 -0.30 20.73
C MET A 221 -16.32 -0.72 22.10
N GLN A 222 -17.50 -1.37 22.13
CA GLN A 222 -18.09 -1.88 23.37
C GLN A 222 -17.40 -3.14 23.92
N SER A 223 -16.71 -3.89 23.05
CA SER A 223 -16.03 -5.15 23.39
C SER A 223 -14.55 -5.05 23.11
N PHE A 224 -13.91 -4.01 23.65
CA PHE A 224 -12.54 -3.67 23.32
C PHE A 224 -11.52 -4.77 23.70
N TRP A 225 -11.81 -5.62 24.68
CA TRP A 225 -10.95 -6.76 25.00
C TRP A 225 -11.10 -7.96 24.06
N ASN A 226 -12.17 -8.03 23.28
CA ASN A 226 -12.48 -9.19 22.45
C ASN A 226 -12.01 -8.98 21.00
N PRO A 227 -11.59 -10.06 20.31
CA PRO A 227 -11.38 -10.04 18.87
C PRO A 227 -12.59 -9.42 18.15
N PRO A 228 -12.38 -8.57 17.13
CA PRO A 228 -11.17 -8.38 16.33
C PRO A 228 -10.17 -7.32 16.85
N SER A 229 -10.31 -6.80 18.08
CA SER A 229 -9.29 -5.90 18.64
C SER A 229 -7.94 -6.61 18.79
N ARG A 230 -6.82 -5.88 18.64
CA ARG A 230 -5.48 -6.47 18.68
C ARG A 230 -4.47 -5.55 19.33
N LEU A 231 -3.73 -6.07 20.29
CA LEU A 231 -2.50 -5.48 20.81
C LEU A 231 -1.29 -6.10 20.10
N MET A 232 -0.42 -5.26 19.56
CA MET A 232 0.82 -5.63 18.88
C MET A 232 1.99 -4.90 19.52
N ILE A 233 3.10 -5.62 19.70
CA ILE A 233 4.38 -5.05 20.14
C ILE A 233 5.39 -5.32 19.04
N ARG A 234 6.14 -4.30 18.62
CA ARG A 234 7.15 -4.37 17.56
C ARG A 234 8.47 -3.77 18.03
N LEU A 235 9.58 -4.22 17.45
CA LEU A 235 10.90 -3.63 17.65
C LEU A 235 11.32 -2.94 16.34
N ASP A 236 11.08 -1.64 16.27
CA ASP A 236 11.42 -0.82 15.10
C ASP A 236 12.88 -0.34 15.23
N ASN A 237 13.69 -0.44 14.17
CA ASN A 237 15.03 0.16 14.09
C ASN A 237 14.99 1.56 13.43
N THR A 238 16.12 2.24 13.33
CA THR A 238 16.21 3.57 12.69
C THR A 238 16.00 3.54 11.18
N SER A 239 16.36 2.45 10.49
CA SER A 239 16.24 2.31 9.02
C SER A 239 14.83 1.94 8.54
N GLY A 240 14.02 1.30 9.37
CA GLY A 240 12.83 0.57 8.94
C GLY A 240 11.91 0.14 10.08
N SER A 241 11.17 -0.94 9.86
CA SER A 241 10.34 -1.58 10.89
C SER A 241 11.10 -2.69 11.62
N GLY A 242 12.36 -2.94 11.24
CA GLY A 242 13.24 -3.90 11.89
C GLY A 242 12.71 -5.33 11.82
N ILE A 243 13.07 -6.10 12.85
CA ILE A 243 12.62 -7.47 13.05
C ILE A 243 11.39 -7.43 13.97
N HIS A 244 10.28 -8.01 13.55
CA HIS A 244 9.11 -8.18 14.40
C HIS A 244 8.72 -9.65 14.55
N LEU A 245 8.37 -10.01 15.78
CA LEU A 245 7.79 -11.31 16.11
C LEU A 245 6.29 -11.24 15.83
N SER A 246 5.80 -12.08 14.93
CA SER A 246 4.38 -12.29 14.71
C SER A 246 3.97 -13.68 15.22
N PRO A 247 2.68 -13.92 15.50
CA PRO A 247 2.22 -15.25 15.87
C PRO A 247 2.55 -16.33 14.82
N THR A 248 2.85 -15.92 13.59
CA THR A 248 3.22 -16.83 12.49
C THR A 248 4.73 -17.02 12.34
N GLY A 249 5.57 -16.21 12.98
CA GLY A 249 7.02 -16.35 12.91
C GLY A 249 7.78 -15.04 13.04
N ILE A 250 8.94 -14.96 12.38
CA ILE A 250 9.79 -13.78 12.37
C ILE A 250 9.59 -13.06 11.04
N GLU A 251 9.32 -11.77 11.07
CA GLU A 251 9.17 -10.95 9.88
C GLU A 251 10.16 -9.78 9.94
N VAL A 252 10.72 -9.43 8.79
CA VAL A 252 11.68 -8.35 8.59
C VAL A 252 11.11 -7.44 7.51
N ASP A 253 10.72 -6.21 7.87
CA ASP A 253 10.20 -5.19 6.95
C ASP A 253 11.20 -4.03 6.84
N GLU A 254 11.97 -4.07 5.75
CA GLU A 254 13.06 -3.14 5.50
C GLU A 254 12.79 -2.23 4.31
N LYS A 255 13.28 -0.99 4.43
CA LYS A 255 13.29 -0.04 3.31
C LYS A 255 14.54 -0.34 2.49
N LEU A 256 14.36 -1.08 1.40
CA LEU A 256 15.46 -1.55 0.58
C LEU A 256 16.23 -0.42 -0.11
N VAL A 257 15.49 0.47 -0.80
CA VAL A 257 16.10 1.53 -1.62
C VAL A 257 15.24 2.78 -1.59
N ARG A 258 15.88 3.93 -1.42
CA ARG A 258 15.28 5.25 -1.59
C ARG A 258 15.89 5.90 -2.82
N PHE A 259 15.11 6.01 -3.89
CA PHE A 259 15.53 6.74 -5.09
C PHE A 259 15.01 8.18 -4.94
N SER A 260 15.89 9.08 -4.50
CA SER A 260 15.53 10.46 -4.15
C SER A 260 14.49 10.55 -3.01
N ASP A 261 14.00 11.74 -2.73
CA ASP A 261 12.93 11.99 -1.75
C ASP A 261 11.55 11.54 -2.23
N ILE A 262 11.45 11.21 -3.52
CA ILE A 262 10.21 10.94 -4.22
C ILE A 262 9.83 9.46 -4.15
N LEU A 263 10.80 8.55 -4.35
CA LEU A 263 10.52 7.13 -4.56
C LEU A 263 11.16 6.26 -3.46
N THR A 264 10.40 5.33 -2.90
CA THR A 264 10.87 4.39 -1.88
C THR A 264 10.38 2.97 -2.20
N VAL A 265 11.32 2.03 -2.26
CA VAL A 265 11.06 0.60 -2.34
C VAL A 265 11.15 0.00 -0.94
N ARG A 266 10.19 -0.88 -0.60
CA ARG A 266 10.22 -1.66 0.64
C ARG A 266 9.92 -3.11 0.35
N ALA A 267 10.61 -4.00 1.05
CA ALA A 267 10.30 -5.41 1.04
C ALA A 267 10.13 -5.91 2.47
N ALA A 268 9.13 -6.76 2.65
CA ALA A 268 8.93 -7.52 3.87
C ALA A 268 9.11 -9.00 3.56
N VAL A 269 10.04 -9.63 4.25
CA VAL A 269 10.33 -11.06 4.20
C VAL A 269 10.07 -11.66 5.57
N GLY A 270 9.64 -12.91 5.63
CA GLY A 270 9.35 -13.58 6.88
C GLY A 270 9.69 -15.06 6.84
N LEU A 271 10.07 -15.57 8.01
CA LEU A 271 10.26 -16.97 8.29
C LEU A 271 9.05 -17.44 9.10
N SER A 272 8.21 -18.27 8.50
CA SER A 272 7.06 -18.84 9.20
C SER A 272 7.42 -20.11 9.96
N PHE A 273 6.95 -20.22 11.20
CA PHE A 273 7.08 -21.40 12.05
C PHE A 273 5.87 -22.36 11.87
N PRO A 274 6.05 -23.66 12.16
CA PRO A 274 4.97 -24.64 12.03
C PRO A 274 3.91 -24.36 13.10
N ARG A 275 2.64 -24.56 12.74
CA ARG A 275 1.50 -24.22 13.62
C ARG A 275 1.09 -25.37 14.53
N SER A 276 1.40 -26.60 14.13
CA SER A 276 1.17 -27.83 14.89
C SER A 276 2.51 -28.45 15.28
N LEU A 277 2.55 -29.00 16.49
CA LEU A 277 3.58 -29.94 16.93
C LEU A 277 2.85 -31.22 17.36
N PRO A 278 3.25 -32.42 16.88
CA PRO A 278 4.35 -32.67 15.95
C PRO A 278 4.10 -32.08 14.55
N ILE A 279 5.19 -31.81 13.82
CA ILE A 279 5.13 -31.28 12.45
C ILE A 279 4.50 -32.36 11.57
N ASP A 280 3.40 -32.03 10.91
CA ASP A 280 2.76 -32.92 9.95
C ASP A 280 3.71 -33.17 8.77
N LYS A 281 3.74 -34.40 8.22
CA LYS A 281 4.68 -34.77 7.14
C LYS A 281 4.55 -33.90 5.88
N ASP A 282 3.42 -33.24 5.73
CA ASP A 282 3.08 -32.38 4.60
C ASP A 282 3.27 -30.88 4.90
N ASP A 283 3.65 -30.49 6.14
CA ASP A 283 3.89 -29.09 6.50
C ASP A 283 5.39 -28.75 6.48
N ASP A 284 5.72 -27.59 5.93
CA ASP A 284 7.10 -27.11 5.89
C ASP A 284 7.53 -26.72 7.30
N ALA A 285 8.57 -27.38 7.84
CA ALA A 285 9.12 -27.08 9.16
C ALA A 285 9.50 -25.59 9.30
N PHE A 286 9.97 -24.96 8.23
CA PHE A 286 10.23 -23.54 8.15
C PHE A 286 9.92 -23.02 6.74
N GLY A 287 9.06 -22.00 6.64
CA GLY A 287 8.69 -21.41 5.36
C GLY A 287 9.28 -20.02 5.19
N PHE A 288 10.18 -19.82 4.22
CA PHE A 288 10.60 -18.47 3.83
C PHE A 288 9.57 -17.86 2.88
N LYS A 289 9.05 -16.69 3.22
CA LYS A 289 7.99 -16.01 2.45
C LYS A 289 8.30 -14.53 2.31
N VAL A 290 8.31 -14.06 1.06
CA VAL A 290 8.22 -12.62 0.78
C VAL A 290 6.75 -12.24 0.95
N HIS A 291 6.45 -11.50 2.02
CA HIS A 291 5.09 -11.10 2.34
C HIS A 291 4.63 -9.90 1.51
N ARG A 292 5.56 -8.98 1.25
CA ARG A 292 5.25 -7.70 0.61
C ARG A 292 6.44 -7.20 -0.18
N LEU A 293 6.16 -6.76 -1.40
CA LEU A 293 7.04 -5.84 -2.13
C LEU A 293 6.22 -4.59 -2.43
N SER A 294 6.75 -3.42 -2.08
CA SER A 294 6.00 -2.18 -2.27
C SER A 294 6.84 -1.05 -2.81
N LEU A 295 6.27 -0.35 -3.79
CA LEU A 295 6.81 0.87 -4.36
C LEU A 295 5.93 2.03 -3.88
N LYS A 296 6.54 3.04 -3.26
CA LYS A 296 5.88 4.26 -2.82
C LYS A 296 6.46 5.44 -3.59
N SER A 297 5.62 6.23 -4.26
CA SER A 297 5.97 7.51 -4.88
C SER A 297 5.25 8.66 -4.18
N LEU A 298 5.93 9.79 -4.05
CA LEU A 298 5.36 11.08 -3.67
C LEU A 298 5.20 11.96 -4.92
N TRP A 299 4.23 12.88 -4.96
CA TRP A 299 4.15 13.99 -5.92
C TRP A 299 3.32 15.14 -5.35
#